data_AF-A0A962NIU8-F1
#
_entry.id   AF-A0A962NIU8-F1
#
_cell.length_a   1.000
_cell.length_b   1.000
_cell.length_c   1.000
_cell.angle_alpha   90.00
_cell.angle_beta   90.00
_cell.angle_gamma   90.00
#
_symmetry.space_group_name_H-M   'P 1'
#
loop_
_entity.id
_entity.type
_entity.pdbx_description
1 polymer ?
#
loop_
_entity_poly.entity_id
_entity_poly.type
_entity_poly.pdbx_seq_one_letter_code
_entity_poly.pdbx_strand_id
1 'polypeptide(L)' 'MAVEDALGVALALYRQPALVVDWRDRALPPDVELLLRVACREQAALQQARQRSGMSEDEAVEAAVFGVQQLLFGPRA' A
#
# COMPACT_ATOMS: atom_id res chain seq x y z
N MET A 1 12.59 -11.40 -9.69
CA MET A 1 11.84 -10.14 -9.45
C MET A 1 10.69 -10.49 -8.53
N ALA A 2 10.73 -10.08 -7.26
CA ALA A 2 9.57 -10.24 -6.40
C ALA A 2 8.43 -9.43 -7.00
N VAL A 3 7.25 -10.04 -7.16
CA VAL A 3 6.05 -9.30 -7.56
C VAL A 3 5.80 -8.29 -6.43
N GLU A 4 5.85 -7.00 -6.74
CA GLU A 4 5.57 -5.95 -5.76
C GLU A 4 4.07 -6.01 -5.42
N ASP A 5 3.76 -6.46 -4.20
CA ASP A 5 2.39 -6.50 -3.68
C ASP A 5 1.88 -5.10 -3.31
N ALA A 6 0.56 -4.94 -3.18
CA ALA A 6 -0.07 -3.65 -2.96
C ALA A 6 0.43 -2.93 -1.71
N LEU A 7 0.79 -3.68 -0.66
CA LEU A 7 1.38 -3.12 0.54
C LEU A 7 2.77 -2.56 0.23
N GLY A 8 3.66 -3.35 -0.38
CA GLY A 8 4.99 -2.91 -0.79
C GLY A 8 4.97 -1.67 -1.69
N VAL A 9 4.04 -1.63 -2.65
CA VAL A 9 3.82 -0.45 -3.50
C VAL A 9 3.39 0.74 -2.67
N ALA A 10 2.41 0.58 -1.79
CA ALA A 10 1.94 1.65 -0.91
C ALA A 10 3.06 2.21 -0.02
N LEU A 11 3.94 1.36 0.50
CA LEU A 11 5.13 1.77 1.26
C LEU A 11 6.12 2.56 0.39
N ALA A 12 6.38 2.10 -0.83
CA ALA A 12 7.27 2.78 -1.76
C ALA A 12 6.72 4.17 -2.12
N LEU A 13 5.42 4.27 -2.40
CA LEU A 13 4.75 5.53 -2.68
C LEU A 13 4.72 6.46 -1.48
N TYR A 14 4.52 5.92 -0.27
CA TYR A 14 4.54 6.71 0.97
C TYR A 14 5.91 7.35 1.22
N ARG A 15 6.99 6.60 0.96
CA ARG A 15 8.37 7.09 1.10
C ARG A 15 8.79 8.00 -0.05
N GLN A 16 8.27 7.76 -1.25
CA GLN A 16 8.64 8.49 -2.45
C GLN A 16 7.40 8.84 -3.30
N PRO A 17 6.63 9.88 -2.89
CA PRO A 17 5.36 10.23 -3.53
C PRO A 17 5.46 10.58 -5.03
N ALA A 18 6.64 10.98 -5.50
CA ALA A 18 6.87 11.26 -6.92
C ALA A 18 6.62 10.05 -7.82
N LEU A 19 6.73 8.83 -7.29
CA LEU A 19 6.48 7.57 -8.03
C LEU A 19 4.99 7.33 -8.31
N VAL A 20 4.08 8.09 -7.69
CA VAL A 20 2.63 7.91 -7.87
C VAL A 20 2.24 8.00 -9.34
N VAL A 21 2.83 8.92 -10.11
CA VAL A 21 2.52 9.09 -11.54
C VAL A 21 2.78 7.81 -12.32
N ASP A 22 3.93 7.15 -12.07
CA ASP A 22 4.33 5.93 -12.78
C ASP A 22 3.48 4.71 -12.45
N TRP A 23 2.84 4.71 -11.28
CA TRP A 23 2.00 3.60 -10.79
C TRP A 23 0.54 3.72 -11.21
N ARG A 24 0.06 4.91 -11.53
CA ARG A 24 -1.37 5.15 -11.85
C ARG A 24 -1.81 4.52 -13.15
N ASP A 25 -0.91 4.47 -14.12
CA ASP A 25 -1.19 3.92 -15.45
C ASP A 25 -0.93 2.41 -15.52
N ARG A 26 -0.55 1.79 -14.40
CA ARG A 26 -0.32 0.34 -14.29
C ARG A 26 -1.58 -0.38 -13.84
N ALA A 27 -1.61 -1.68 -14.10
CA ALA A 27 -2.57 -2.58 -13.45
C ALA A 27 -2.40 -2.49 -11.93
N LEU A 28 -3.51 -2.68 -11.21
CA LEU A 28 -3.46 -2.72 -9.75
C LEU A 28 -2.51 -3.85 -9.28
N PRO A 29 -1.64 -3.58 -8.30
CA PRO A 29 -0.79 -4.60 -7.73
C PRO A 29 -1.64 -5.68 -7.03
N PRO A 30 -1.14 -6.92 -6.89
CA PRO A 30 -1.84 -7.99 -6.18
C PRO A 30 -1.97 -7.66 -4.68
N ASP A 31 -2.81 -8.42 -3.95
CA ASP A 31 -3.04 -8.26 -2.51
C ASP A 31 -3.64 -6.90 -2.08
N VAL A 32 -4.41 -6.22 -2.95
CA VAL A 32 -5.16 -5.00 -2.57
C VAL A 32 -6.08 -5.23 -1.37
N GLU A 33 -6.61 -6.45 -1.20
CA GLU A 33 -7.40 -6.81 -0.03
C GLU A 33 -6.61 -6.61 1.28
N LEU A 34 -5.36 -7.07 1.34
CA LEU A 34 -4.51 -6.89 2.50
C LEU A 34 -4.27 -5.41 2.77
N LEU A 35 -4.01 -4.63 1.72
CA LEU A 35 -3.83 -3.18 1.81
C LEU A 35 -5.06 -2.50 2.46
N LEU A 36 -6.27 -2.85 2.03
CA LEU A 36 -7.51 -2.30 2.56
C LEU A 36 -7.72 -2.69 4.04
N ARG A 37 -7.47 -3.95 4.38
CA ARG A 37 -7.60 -4.46 5.76
C ARG A 37 -6.61 -3.77 6.71
N VAL A 38 -5.37 -3.52 6.25
CA VAL A 38 -4.38 -2.73 6.99
C VAL A 38 -4.87 -1.28 7.17
N ALA A 39 -5.41 -0.65 6.13
CA ALA A 39 -5.97 0.71 6.23
C ALA A 39 -7.14 0.79 7.23
N CYS A 40 -7.92 -0.28 7.36
CA CYS A 40 -8.98 -0.42 8.37
C CYS A 40 -8.48 -0.80 9.78
N ARG A 41 -7.16 -0.90 9.99
CA ARG A 41 -6.54 -1.33 11.25
C ARG A 41 -6.97 -2.71 11.72
N GLU A 42 -7.25 -3.63 10.79
CA GLU A 42 -7.59 -5.00 11.15
C GLU A 42 -6.37 -5.71 11.77
N GLN A 43 -6.50 -6.17 13.02
CA GLN A 43 -5.36 -6.69 13.80
C GLN A 43 -4.59 -7.82 13.10
N ALA A 44 -5.31 -8.76 12.46
CA ALA A 44 -4.68 -9.87 11.73
C ALA A 44 -3.86 -9.37 10.53
N ALA A 45 -4.40 -8.38 9.81
CA ALA A 45 -3.73 -7.77 8.68
C ALA A 45 -2.51 -6.94 9.10
N LEU A 46 -2.58 -6.23 10.25
CA LEU A 46 -1.44 -5.51 10.82
C LEU A 46 -0.30 -6.45 11.23
N GLN A 47 -0.62 -7.59 11.83
CA GLN A 47 0.39 -8.61 12.14
C GLN A 47 1.02 -9.16 10.87
N GLN A 48 0.23 -9.44 9.84
CA GLN A 48 0.73 -9.89 8.54
C GLN A 48 1.62 -8.83 7.86
N ALA A 49 1.20 -7.56 7.88
CA ALA A 49 1.95 -6.44 7.33
C ALA A 49 3.30 -6.28 8.04
N ARG A 50 3.30 -6.28 9.38
CA ARG A 50 4.50 -6.20 10.20
C ARG A 50 5.48 -7.34 9.92
N GLN A 51 4.99 -8.57 9.77
CA GLN A 51 5.83 -9.72 9.44
C GLN A 51 6.46 -9.61 8.04
N ARG A 52 5.74 -9.03 7.07
CA ARG A 52 6.19 -8.88 5.68
C ARG A 52 7.16 -7.71 5.49
N SER A 53 6.90 -6.57 6.13
CA SER A 53 7.64 -5.32 5.88
C SER A 53 8.61 -4.91 6.98
N GLY A 54 8.51 -5.52 8.18
CA GLY A 54 9.30 -5.13 9.35
C GLY A 54 8.90 -3.77 9.96
N MET A 55 7.80 -3.19 9.51
CA MET A 55 7.36 -1.85 9.92
C MET A 55 6.59 -1.83 11.22
N SER A 56 6.46 -0.64 11.81
CA SER A 56 5.49 -0.40 12.88
C SER A 56 4.05 -0.49 12.34
N GLU A 57 3.10 -0.76 13.23
CA GLU A 57 1.69 -0.82 12.87
C GLU A 57 1.20 0.54 12.33
N ASP A 58 1.63 1.64 12.95
CA ASP A 58 1.23 2.99 12.51
C ASP A 58 1.80 3.34 11.11
N GLU A 59 3.07 3.03 10.84
CA GLU A 59 3.66 3.27 9.51
C GLU A 59 2.96 2.43 8.43
N ALA A 60 2.61 1.18 8.75
CA ALA A 60 1.84 0.33 7.84
C ALA A 60 0.45 0.89 7.55
N VAL A 61 -0.25 1.43 8.56
CA VAL A 61 -1.57 2.04 8.41
C VAL A 61 -1.51 3.31 7.57
N GLU A 62 -0.58 4.22 7.88
CA GLU A 62 -0.44 5.48 7.15
C GLU A 62 -0.12 5.24 5.67
N ALA A 63 0.85 4.36 5.41
CA ALA A 63 1.21 4.01 4.06
C ALA A 63 0.06 3.30 3.33
N ALA A 64 -0.69 2.43 4.02
CA ALA A 64 -1.85 1.76 3.43
C ALA A 64 -2.96 2.75 3.06
N VAL A 65 -3.30 3.68 3.95
CA VAL A 65 -4.28 4.74 3.67
C VAL A 65 -3.83 5.60 2.49
N PHE A 66 -2.56 6.00 2.47
CA PHE A 66 -2.00 6.76 1.36
C PHE A 66 -2.07 5.98 0.04
N GLY A 67 -1.64 4.72 0.03
CA GLY A 67 -1.68 3.85 -1.13
C GLY A 67 -3.10 3.65 -1.66
N VAL A 68 -4.08 3.43 -0.78
CA VAL A 68 -5.50 3.34 -1.15
C VAL A 68 -5.98 4.63 -1.83
N GLN A 69 -5.67 5.79 -1.26
CA GLN A 69 -6.06 7.08 -1.84
C GLN A 69 -5.44 7.27 -3.23
N GLN A 70 -4.15 6.98 -3.40
CA GLN A 70 -3.46 7.22 -4.67
C GLN A 70 -3.80 6.19 -5.75
N LEU A 71 -3.85 4.90 -5.40
CA LEU A 71 -4.06 3.81 -6.37
C LEU A 71 -5.53 3.63 -6.75
N LEU A 72 -6.47 3.81 -5.81
CA LEU A 72 -7.89 3.53 -6.05
C LEU A 72 -8.72 4.79 -6.32
N PHE A 73 -8.36 5.92 -5.72
CA PHE A 73 -9.19 7.14 -5.76
C PHE A 73 -8.51 8.35 -6.40
N GLY A 74 -7.24 8.23 -6.82
CA GLY A 74 -6.52 9.31 -7.46
C GLY A 74 -7.16 9.67 -8.82
N PRO A 75 -7.37 10.97 -9.14
CA PRO A 75 -8.06 11.43 -10.35
C PRO A 75 -7.37 11.03 -11.67
N ARG A 76 -7.80 9.97 -12.34
CA ARG A 76 -7.22 9.53 -13.63
C ARG A 76 -7.43 10.63 -14.66
N ALA A 77 -6.34 11.22 -15.14
CA ALA A 77 -6.36 12.29 -16.14
C ALA A 77 -6.62 11.73 -17.54
#